data_AF-A0A9R1VLN8-F1
#
_entry.id   AF-A0A9R1VLN8-F1
#
_cell.length_a   1.000
_cell.length_b   1.000
_cell.length_c   1.000
_cell.angle_alpha   90.00
_cell.angle_beta   90.00
_cell.angle_gamma   90.00
#
_symmetry.space_group_name_H-M   'P 1'
#
loop_
_entity.id
_entity.type
_entity.pdbx_description
1 polymer ?
#
loop_
_entity_poly.entity_id
_entity_poly.type
_entity_poly.pdbx_seq_one_letter_code
_entity_poly.pdbx_strand_id
1 'polypeptide(L)'
;MKLKGQQWGNHIFPEIRDKVNLLKKSQTHYKVLPSGLNQFEVRGATDAYEELNGYGCAHSVASISFLNRDVKAYVDNIFSITTFKKAYNYRIVPMNSSDMWPQTNYTPPFPPINKRMPGRPATKMKISTIENTGTHRVSKGRKKIRCSICKEIGHKRPLVYREGPKS
;
A
#
# COMPACT_ATOMS: atom_id res chain seq x y z
N MET A 1 -26.02 10.73 -19.73
CA MET A 1 -25.78 9.28 -19.66
C MET A 1 -26.03 8.83 -18.23
N LYS A 2 -27.19 8.20 -17.93
CA LYS A 2 -27.49 7.73 -16.57
C LYS A 2 -26.71 6.45 -16.34
N LEU A 3 -25.67 6.50 -15.50
CA LEU A 3 -25.02 5.30 -14.98
C LEU A 3 -26.10 4.52 -14.22
N LYS A 4 -26.53 3.37 -14.76
CA LYS A 4 -27.38 2.44 -14.01
C LYS A 4 -26.55 1.94 -12.84
N GLY A 5 -26.80 2.49 -11.65
CA GLY A 5 -26.18 2.00 -10.42
C GLY A 5 -26.54 0.53 -10.26
N GLN A 6 -25.53 -0.34 -10.31
CA GLN A 6 -25.72 -1.76 -10.03
C GLN A 6 -26.28 -1.88 -8.62
N GLN A 7 -27.40 -2.60 -8.46
CA GLN A 7 -27.99 -2.81 -7.14
C GLN A 7 -27.05 -3.71 -6.34
N TRP A 8 -26.57 -3.20 -5.21
CA TRP A 8 -25.74 -3.99 -4.29
C TRP A 8 -26.68 -4.95 -3.55
N GLY A 9 -26.47 -6.26 -3.72
CA GLY A 9 -27.27 -7.29 -3.03
C GLY A 9 -27.15 -7.20 -1.50
N ASN A 10 -27.98 -7.92 -0.76
CA ASN A 10 -28.29 -7.57 0.64
C ASN A 10 -27.29 -8.00 1.72
N HIS A 11 -26.06 -8.44 1.39
CA HIS A 11 -25.22 -9.14 2.39
C HIS A 11 -23.82 -8.55 2.60
N ILE A 12 -22.92 -8.67 1.61
CA ILE A 12 -21.51 -8.28 1.75
C ILE A 12 -21.09 -7.47 0.52
N PHE A 13 -20.19 -6.50 0.73
CA PHE A 13 -19.58 -5.72 -0.35
C PHE A 13 -19.01 -6.59 -1.48
N PRO A 14 -19.10 -6.14 -2.75
CA PRO A 14 -18.54 -6.86 -3.88
C PRO A 14 -17.04 -7.22 -3.71
N GLU A 15 -16.21 -6.25 -3.30
CA GLU A 15 -14.76 -6.50 -3.14
C GLU A 15 -14.45 -7.56 -2.07
N ILE A 16 -15.16 -7.51 -0.94
CA ILE A 16 -14.97 -8.48 0.14
C ILE A 16 -15.45 -9.86 -0.32
N ARG A 17 -16.55 -9.92 -1.08
CA ARG A 17 -17.02 -11.17 -1.69
C ARG A 17 -15.99 -11.77 -2.63
N ASP A 18 -15.33 -10.96 -3.45
CA ASP A 18 -14.30 -11.43 -4.39
C ASP A 18 -13.07 -11.95 -3.65
N LYS A 19 -12.65 -11.28 -2.57
CA LYS A 19 -11.59 -11.76 -1.67
C LYS A 19 -11.95 -13.09 -1.02
N VAL A 20 -13.16 -13.22 -0.47
CA VAL A 20 -13.64 -14.49 0.11
C VAL A 20 -13.67 -15.60 -0.94
N ASN A 21 -14.11 -15.31 -2.16
CA ASN A 21 -14.12 -16.28 -3.26
C ASN A 21 -12.70 -16.70 -3.67
N LEU A 22 -11.73 -15.78 -3.63
CA LEU A 22 -10.32 -16.10 -3.87
C LEU A 22 -9.79 -17.05 -2.80
N LEU A 23 -10.09 -16.80 -1.52
CA LEU A 23 -9.72 -17.69 -0.41
C LEU A 23 -10.41 -19.06 -0.54
N LYS A 24 -11.67 -19.11 -0.97
CA LYS A 24 -12.37 -20.38 -1.27
C LYS A 24 -11.68 -21.18 -2.38
N LYS A 25 -10.99 -20.53 -3.33
CA LYS A 25 -10.21 -21.24 -4.35
C LYS A 25 -8.90 -21.79 -3.80
N SER A 26 -8.22 -21.03 -2.93
CA SER A 26 -6.97 -21.48 -2.31
C SER A 26 -7.16 -22.53 -1.22
N GLN A 27 -8.38 -22.70 -0.70
CA GLN A 27 -8.71 -23.66 0.36
C GLN A 27 -8.29 -25.10 0.02
N THR A 28 -8.20 -25.48 -1.26
CA THR A 28 -7.81 -26.83 -1.71
C THR A 28 -6.37 -27.18 -1.36
N HIS A 29 -5.52 -26.18 -1.11
CA HIS A 29 -4.13 -26.39 -0.71
C HIS A 29 -3.96 -26.62 0.80
N TYR A 30 -5.05 -26.59 1.56
CA TYR A 30 -5.04 -26.70 3.01
C TYR A 30 -5.73 -27.99 3.46
N LYS A 31 -5.09 -28.69 4.39
CA LYS A 31 -5.63 -29.87 5.06
C LYS A 31 -6.08 -29.49 6.47
N VAL A 32 -7.36 -29.70 6.75
CA VAL A 32 -7.96 -29.44 8.06
C VAL A 32 -8.02 -30.75 8.85
N LEU A 33 -7.51 -30.75 10.07
CA LEU A 33 -7.50 -31.88 11.01
C LEU A 33 -8.22 -31.47 12.30
N PRO A 34 -9.24 -32.21 12.75
CA PRO A 34 -9.87 -31.95 14.05
C PRO A 34 -8.90 -32.35 15.17
N SER A 35 -8.59 -31.42 16.07
CA SER A 35 -7.67 -31.63 17.21
C SER A 35 -8.42 -31.63 18.57
N GLY A 36 -9.64 -31.05 18.61
CA GLY A 36 -10.49 -31.03 19.80
C GLY A 36 -11.89 -30.45 19.52
N LEU A 37 -12.63 -30.12 20.58
CA LEU A 37 -13.96 -29.51 20.47
C LEU A 37 -13.82 -28.09 19.88
N ASN A 38 -14.31 -27.89 18.65
CA ASN A 38 -14.17 -26.64 17.88
C ASN A 38 -12.70 -26.20 17.66
N GLN A 39 -11.75 -27.14 17.70
CA GLN A 39 -10.34 -26.88 17.44
C GLN A 39 -9.88 -27.65 16.22
N PHE A 40 -9.26 -26.93 15.28
CA PHE A 40 -8.78 -27.46 14.03
C PHE A 40 -7.33 -27.07 13.82
N GLU A 41 -6.51 -28.04 13.47
CA GLU A 41 -5.19 -27.82 12.91
C GLU A 41 -5.34 -27.74 11.39
N VAL A 42 -4.92 -26.62 10.81
CA VAL A 42 -4.90 -26.45 9.36
C VAL A 42 -3.46 -26.43 8.91
N ARG A 43 -3.09 -27.35 8.02
CA ARG A 43 -1.73 -27.48 7.47
C ARG A 43 -1.76 -27.18 5.97
N GLY A 44 -0.90 -26.29 5.47
CA GLY A 44 -0.92 -25.92 4.05
C GLY A 44 0.40 -25.35 3.52
N ALA A 45 0.42 -25.05 2.21
CA ALA A 45 1.63 -24.65 1.49
C ALA A 45 2.22 -23.28 1.91
N THR A 46 1.46 -22.47 2.66
CA THR A 46 1.88 -21.16 3.14
C THR A 46 1.44 -20.97 4.59
N ASP A 47 2.02 -21.72 5.52
CA ASP A 47 1.87 -21.52 6.98
C ASP A 47 2.58 -20.23 7.48
N ALA A 48 2.89 -19.30 6.58
CA ALA A 48 3.38 -17.98 6.94
C ALA A 48 2.26 -17.20 7.65
N TYR A 49 2.61 -16.42 8.67
CA TYR A 49 1.69 -15.61 9.47
C TYR A 49 0.71 -14.81 8.59
N GLU A 50 -0.51 -15.32 8.43
CA GLU A 50 -1.56 -14.64 7.67
C GLU A 50 -2.25 -13.61 8.57
N GLU A 51 -2.41 -12.38 8.06
CA GLU A 51 -3.20 -11.37 8.77
C GLU A 51 -4.66 -11.84 8.89
N LEU A 52 -5.19 -11.79 10.11
CA LEU A 52 -6.61 -11.96 10.36
C LEU A 52 -7.35 -10.70 9.92
N ASN A 53 -7.80 -10.68 8.67
CA ASN A 53 -8.78 -9.69 8.22
C ASN A 53 -10.17 -10.09 8.75
N GLY A 54 -11.06 -9.13 9.00
CA GLY A 54 -12.42 -9.43 9.50
C GLY A 54 -13.32 -10.23 8.53
N TYR A 55 -12.84 -10.61 7.34
CA TYR A 55 -13.50 -11.57 6.44
C TYR A 55 -12.84 -12.97 6.43
N GLY A 56 -11.83 -13.18 7.28
CA GLY A 56 -11.09 -14.44 7.43
C GLY A 56 -9.78 -14.50 6.62
N CYS A 57 -8.94 -15.46 7.01
CA CYS A 57 -7.74 -15.92 6.31
C CYS A 57 -7.98 -17.27 5.61
N ALA A 58 -7.02 -17.79 4.84
CA ALA A 58 -7.20 -19.06 4.12
C ALA A 58 -7.46 -20.24 5.07
N HIS A 59 -6.81 -20.25 6.23
CA HIS A 59 -7.01 -21.25 7.27
C HIS A 59 -8.45 -21.24 7.82
N SER A 60 -8.99 -20.05 8.09
CA SER A 60 -10.36 -19.89 8.58
C SER A 60 -11.39 -20.36 7.55
N VAL A 61 -11.20 -19.99 6.27
CA VAL A 61 -12.06 -20.42 5.16
C VAL A 61 -12.02 -21.93 5.00
N ALA A 62 -10.84 -22.55 5.04
CA ALA A 62 -10.70 -24.00 4.97
C ALA A 62 -11.41 -24.69 6.15
N SER A 63 -11.26 -24.18 7.37
CA SER A 63 -11.90 -24.73 8.58
C SER A 63 -13.43 -24.63 8.53
N ILE A 64 -13.97 -23.48 8.10
CA ILE A 64 -15.41 -23.26 7.98
C ILE A 64 -15.98 -24.16 6.86
N SER A 65 -15.27 -24.27 5.74
CA SER A 65 -15.63 -25.18 4.64
C SER A 65 -15.60 -26.64 5.07
N PHE A 66 -14.63 -27.06 5.89
CA PHE A 66 -14.55 -28.41 6.46
C PHE A 66 -15.81 -28.73 7.31
N LEU A 67 -16.39 -27.72 7.95
CA LEU A 67 -17.65 -27.84 8.70
C LEU A 67 -18.91 -27.75 7.81
N ASN A 68 -18.77 -27.68 6.49
CA ASN A 68 -19.87 -27.48 5.53
C ASN A 68 -20.73 -26.24 5.83
N ARG A 69 -20.12 -25.17 6.34
CA ARG A 69 -20.82 -23.91 6.63
C ARG A 69 -20.49 -22.85 5.58
N ASP A 70 -21.39 -21.88 5.39
CA ASP A 70 -21.10 -20.79 4.47
C ASP A 70 -20.20 -19.74 5.13
N VAL A 71 -18.99 -19.60 4.59
CA VAL A 71 -17.99 -18.60 4.96
C VAL A 71 -18.55 -17.18 4.99
N LYS A 72 -19.50 -16.84 4.11
CA LYS A 72 -20.11 -15.50 4.09
C LYS A 72 -20.80 -15.14 5.40
N ALA A 73 -21.35 -16.13 6.11
CA ALA A 73 -22.00 -15.90 7.40
C ALA A 73 -21.02 -15.59 8.53
N TYR A 74 -19.72 -15.82 8.32
CA TYR A 74 -18.64 -15.57 9.29
C TYR A 74 -17.86 -14.29 8.98
N VAL A 75 -18.22 -13.57 7.92
CA VAL A 75 -17.64 -12.26 7.61
C VAL A 75 -18.18 -11.24 8.61
N ASP A 76 -17.29 -10.42 9.17
CA ASP A 76 -17.64 -9.36 10.11
C ASP A 76 -18.68 -8.42 9.49
N ASN A 77 -19.68 -8.07 10.29
CA ASN A 77 -20.75 -7.14 9.92
C ASN A 77 -20.22 -5.73 9.58
N ILE A 78 -18.98 -5.38 9.91
CA ILE A 78 -18.34 -4.15 9.43
C ILE A 78 -18.27 -4.11 7.89
N PHE A 79 -18.21 -5.28 7.24
CA PHE A 79 -18.21 -5.44 5.78
C PHE A 79 -19.61 -5.68 5.21
N SER A 80 -20.67 -5.46 6.00
CA SER A 80 -22.02 -5.53 5.47
C SER A 80 -22.39 -4.22 4.76
N ILE A 81 -23.20 -4.36 3.71
CA ILE A 81 -23.69 -3.22 2.94
C ILE A 81 -24.60 -2.33 3.79
N THR A 82 -25.27 -2.90 4.79
CA THR A 82 -26.09 -2.14 5.74
C THR A 82 -25.20 -1.25 6.62
N THR A 83 -24.07 -1.76 7.12
CA THR A 83 -23.10 -0.96 7.89
C THR A 83 -22.50 0.16 7.03
N PHE A 84 -22.17 -0.13 5.77
CA PHE A 84 -21.72 0.90 4.84
C PHE A 84 -22.73 2.02 4.64
N LYS A 85 -23.98 1.66 4.31
CA LYS A 85 -25.06 2.62 4.09
C LYS A 85 -25.29 3.46 5.33
N LYS A 86 -25.17 2.88 6.54
CA LYS A 86 -25.25 3.62 7.81
C LYS A 86 -24.07 4.59 7.97
N ALA A 87 -22.84 4.15 7.70
CA ALA A 87 -21.64 4.98 7.83
C ALA A 87 -21.67 6.20 6.89
N TYR A 88 -22.16 6.01 5.66
CA TYR A 88 -22.27 7.05 4.64
C TYR A 88 -23.70 7.61 4.48
N ASN A 89 -24.58 7.38 5.47
CA ASN A 89 -25.95 7.91 5.41
C ASN A 89 -25.98 9.44 5.49
N TYR A 90 -24.99 10.01 6.19
CA TYR A 90 -24.85 11.44 6.34
C TYR A 90 -24.04 12.04 5.19
N ARG A 91 -24.44 13.23 4.75
CA ARG A 91 -23.72 13.97 3.73
C ARG A 91 -22.34 14.37 4.27
N ILE A 92 -21.29 13.84 3.66
CA ILE A 92 -19.93 14.37 3.84
C ILE A 92 -19.89 15.70 3.11
N VAL A 93 -19.94 16.80 3.86
CA VAL A 93 -19.83 18.14 3.29
C VAL A 93 -18.38 18.32 2.85
N PRO A 94 -18.13 18.68 1.57
CA PRO A 94 -16.78 18.99 1.14
C PRO A 94 -16.23 20.14 1.98
N MET A 95 -14.96 20.05 2.35
CA MET A 95 -14.28 21.18 2.99
C MET A 95 -14.16 22.31 1.97
N ASN A 96 -14.45 23.54 2.38
CA ASN A 96 -14.27 24.71 1.54
C ASN A 96 -12.80 24.83 1.09
N SER A 97 -12.53 25.51 -0.03
CA SER A 97 -11.16 25.84 -0.45
C SER A 97 -10.38 26.51 0.69
N SER A 98 -9.07 26.34 0.70
CA SER A 98 -8.16 27.00 1.66
C SER A 98 -8.39 28.51 1.74
N ASP A 99 -8.81 29.11 0.63
CA ASP A 99 -9.03 30.56 0.49
C ASP A 99 -10.25 31.05 1.31
N MET A 100 -11.15 30.13 1.68
CA MET A 100 -12.34 30.41 2.49
C MET A 100 -12.15 30.04 3.96
N TRP A 101 -10.98 29.55 4.36
CA TRP A 101 -10.71 29.21 5.76
C TRP A 101 -10.44 30.48 6.57
N PRO A 102 -10.91 30.56 7.82
CA PRO A 102 -10.61 31.70 8.68
C PRO A 102 -9.09 31.78 8.91
N GLN A 103 -8.55 32.99 8.88
CA GLN A 103 -7.16 33.22 9.25
C GLN A 103 -6.97 32.86 10.73
N THR A 104 -6.00 32.00 11.01
CA THR A 104 -5.68 31.59 12.38
C THR A 104 -4.43 32.33 12.87
N ASN A 105 -4.40 32.70 14.15
CA ASN A 105 -3.21 33.29 14.79
C ASN A 105 -2.10 32.27 15.09
N TYR A 106 -2.29 31.01 14.71
CA TYR A 106 -1.29 29.96 14.92
C TYR A 106 -0.10 30.15 13.99
N THR A 107 1.09 29.84 14.49
CA THR A 107 2.30 29.82 13.66
C THR A 107 2.12 28.80 12.53
N PRO A 108 2.35 29.20 11.26
CA PRO A 108 2.29 28.26 10.15
C PRO A 108 3.28 27.11 10.38
N PRO A 109 2.91 25.86 10.05
CA PRO A 109 3.86 24.77 10.09
C PRO A 109 5.02 25.08 9.13
N PHE A 110 6.23 24.68 9.50
CA PHE A 110 7.36 24.77 8.58
C PHE A 110 7.04 24.01 7.29
N PRO A 111 7.46 24.53 6.13
CA PRO A 111 7.27 23.82 4.88
C PRO A 111 7.91 22.44 4.99
N PRO A 112 7.30 21.39 4.40
CA PRO A 112 7.91 20.08 4.38
C PRO A 112 9.31 20.19 3.80
N ILE A 113 10.28 19.59 4.49
CA ILE A 113 11.67 19.55 4.04
C ILE A 113 11.66 18.90 2.66
N ASN A 114 11.99 19.69 1.63
CA ASN A 114 12.04 19.21 0.26
C ASN A 114 13.22 18.22 0.13
N LYS A 115 12.92 16.93 0.30
CA LYS A 115 13.89 15.87 0.05
C LYS A 115 13.95 15.66 -1.45
N ARG A 116 15.15 15.78 -2.02
CA ARG A 116 15.39 15.28 -3.38
C ARG A 116 15.08 13.80 -3.38
N MET A 117 13.94 13.42 -3.94
CA MET A 117 13.61 12.03 -4.14
C MET A 117 14.76 11.38 -4.92
N PRO A 118 15.18 10.16 -4.57
CA PRO A 118 16.04 9.37 -5.43
C PRO A 118 15.44 9.41 -6.83
N GLY A 119 16.19 9.93 -7.79
CA GLY A 119 15.73 9.92 -9.17
C GLY A 119 15.39 8.49 -9.58
N ARG A 120 14.44 8.33 -10.51
CA ARG A 120 14.11 7.02 -11.07
C ARG A 120 15.43 6.33 -11.47
N PRO A 121 15.73 5.13 -10.94
CA PRO A 121 16.90 4.39 -11.37
C PRO A 121 16.86 4.25 -12.88
N ALA A 122 17.93 4.68 -13.56
CA ALA A 122 18.01 4.51 -15.00
C ALA A 122 17.96 3.00 -15.31
N THR A 123 16.94 2.58 -16.05
CA THR A 123 16.90 1.23 -16.61
C THR A 123 18.07 1.09 -17.56
N LYS A 124 19.15 0.43 -17.13
CA LYS A 124 20.23 0.06 -18.04
C LYS A 124 19.68 -1.03 -18.96
N MET A 125 19.51 -0.71 -20.24
CA MET A 125 19.33 -1.76 -21.25
C MET A 125 20.60 -2.63 -21.22
N LYS A 126 20.44 -3.95 -21.23
CA LYS A 126 21.56 -4.87 -21.39
C LYS A 126 22.08 -4.67 -22.81
N ILE A 127 23.28 -4.11 -22.93
CA ILE A 127 24.03 -4.09 -24.19
C ILE A 127 24.33 -5.55 -24.53
N SER A 128 23.98 -5.99 -25.73
CA SER A 128 24.23 -7.36 -26.18
C SER A 128 25.74 -7.64 -26.24
N THR A 129 26.15 -8.91 -26.17
CA THR A 129 27.57 -9.31 -26.20
C THR A 129 28.30 -8.85 -27.48
N ILE A 130 27.57 -8.49 -28.53
CA ILE A 130 28.09 -8.02 -29.83
C ILE A 130 28.42 -6.52 -29.83
N GLU A 131 27.80 -5.71 -28.98
CA GLU A 131 27.94 -4.25 -28.98
C GLU A 131 28.96 -3.73 -27.96
N ASN A 132 29.76 -4.61 -27.35
CA ASN A 132 30.78 -4.22 -26.38
C ASN A 132 32.07 -3.78 -27.10
N THR A 133 31.99 -2.77 -27.96
CA THR A 133 33.17 -2.10 -28.50
C THR A 133 33.72 -1.17 -27.43
N GLY A 134 34.94 -1.49 -26.97
CA GLY A 134 35.58 -0.90 -25.80
C GLY A 134 35.61 0.62 -25.83
N THR A 135 34.76 1.25 -25.03
CA THR A 135 34.99 2.63 -24.61
C THR A 135 35.86 2.58 -23.37
N HIS A 136 37.07 3.14 -23.48
CA HIS A 136 38.00 3.30 -22.36
C HIS A 136 37.31 4.01 -21.19
N ARG A 137 36.76 3.24 -20.25
CA ARG A 137 36.27 3.77 -18.98
C ARG A 137 37.49 4.00 -18.11
N VAL A 138 38.03 5.21 -18.16
CA VAL A 138 38.98 5.67 -17.13
C VAL A 138 38.25 5.54 -15.80
N SER A 139 38.73 4.64 -14.93
CA SER A 139 38.17 4.52 -13.59
C SER A 139 38.30 5.89 -12.92
N LYS A 140 37.19 6.44 -12.41
CA LYS A 140 37.23 7.63 -11.53
C LYS A 140 37.79 7.24 -10.15
N GLY A 141 38.87 6.46 -10.12
CA GLY A 141 39.61 6.17 -8.91
C GLY A 141 40.20 7.46 -8.36
N ARG A 142 39.75 7.83 -7.15
CA ARG A 142 40.44 8.74 -6.21
C ARG A 142 40.56 10.22 -6.60
N LYS A 143 39.50 10.88 -7.09
CA LYS A 143 39.45 12.36 -7.03
C LYS A 143 39.03 12.81 -5.63
N LYS A 144 39.96 13.42 -4.89
CA LYS A 144 39.67 14.06 -3.58
C LYS A 144 38.60 15.14 -3.78
N ILE A 145 37.44 14.96 -3.17
CA ILE A 145 36.31 15.90 -3.25
C ILE A 145 36.70 17.17 -2.51
N ARG A 146 36.78 18.30 -3.23
CA ARG A 146 36.97 19.65 -2.66
C ARG A 146 35.66 20.40 -2.60
N CYS A 147 35.41 21.10 -1.50
CA CYS A 147 34.29 22.03 -1.38
C CYS A 147 34.50 23.23 -2.32
N SER A 148 33.49 23.61 -3.10
CA SER A 148 33.61 24.75 -4.02
C SER A 148 33.64 26.12 -3.31
N ILE A 149 33.33 26.16 -2.01
CA ILE A 149 33.30 27.39 -1.20
C ILE A 149 34.62 27.54 -0.45
N CYS A 150 34.91 26.65 0.51
CA CYS A 150 36.12 26.73 1.33
C CYS A 150 37.35 26.03 0.73
N LYS A 151 37.21 25.33 -0.41
CA LYS A 151 38.29 24.61 -1.13
C LYS A 151 38.94 23.46 -0.34
N GLU A 152 38.49 23.17 0.87
CA GLU A 152 38.95 22.06 1.69
C GLU A 152 38.48 20.70 1.17
N ILE A 153 39.24 19.65 1.54
CA ILE A 153 38.99 18.27 1.13
C ILE A 153 38.21 17.56 2.25
N GLY A 154 37.21 16.75 1.89
CA GLY A 154 36.49 15.89 2.85
C GLY A 154 35.00 16.21 3.00
N HIS A 155 34.54 17.34 2.45
CA HIS A 155 33.12 17.67 2.42
C HIS A 155 32.73 18.32 1.08
N LYS A 156 31.44 18.22 0.74
CA LYS A 156 30.84 18.94 -0.39
C LYS A 156 30.20 20.22 0.15
N ARG A 157 30.00 21.20 -0.75
CA ARG A 157 29.26 22.43 -0.42
C ARG A 157 27.92 22.07 0.26
N PRO A 158 27.61 22.64 1.44
CA PRO A 158 26.31 22.50 2.05
C PRO A 158 25.23 23.15 1.16
N LEU A 159 24.05 22.53 1.12
CA LEU A 159 22.89 23.10 0.43
C LEU A 159 22.47 24.36 1.19
N VAL A 160 22.83 25.53 0.67
CA VAL A 160 22.31 26.79 1.18
C VAL A 160 21.04 27.11 0.39
N TYR A 161 19.91 27.24 1.09
CA TYR A 161 18.65 27.73 0.52
C TYR A 161 18.90 29.11 -0.08
N ARG A 162 18.61 29.29 -1.38
CA ARG A 162 18.46 30.63 -1.93
C ARG A 162 17.06 31.06 -1.55
N GLU A 163 16.95 32.03 -0.64
CA GLU A 163 15.70 32.77 -0.51
C GLU A 163 15.38 33.33 -1.89
N GLY A 164 14.25 32.90 -2.47
CA GLY A 164 13.74 33.49 -3.69
C GLY A 164 13.47 34.99 -3.46
N PRO A 165 13.40 35.81 -4.53
CA PRO A 165 13.08 37.21 -4.37
C PRO A 165 11.74 37.32 -3.64
N LYS A 166 11.74 38.08 -2.53
CA LYS A 166 10.50 38.47 -1.83
C LYS A 166 9.71 39.32 -2.81
N SER A 167 8.55 38.82 -3.22
CA SER A 167 7.53 39.55 -3.99
C SER A 167 6.93 40.67 -3.17
#